data_AF-A0A4S0K735-F1
#
_entry.id   AF-A0A4S0K735-F1
#
_cell.length_a   1.000
_cell.length_b   1.000
_cell.length_c   1.000
_cell.angle_alpha   90.00
_cell.angle_beta   90.00
_cell.angle_gamma   90.00
#
_symmetry.space_group_name_H-M   'P 1'
#
loop_
_entity.id
_entity.type
_entity.pdbx_description
1 polymer ?
#
loop_
_entity_poly.entity_id
_entity_poly.type
_entity_poly.pdbx_seq_one_letter_code
_entity_poly.pdbx_strand_id
1 'polypeptide(L)'
;LEQFYAQPMCTPTRAALMTGRYPLRYGLQMGVIPSGGGYGLATDEYILPQMLKDAGYKTAMVGKWHLGHAKAEYWPRQRGFDSFYGALVGEIDHFKHASHGVMDWYRNNKPLKEPGYDNTLFGTEAAKVI
;
A
#
# COMPACT_ATOMS: atom_id res chain seq x y z
N LEU A 1 -14.10 -11.47 22.48
CA LEU A 1 -14.24 -11.41 21.00
C LEU A 1 -13.01 -12.14 20.44
N GLU A 2 -13.16 -13.36 19.91
CA GLU A 2 -12.02 -14.21 19.48
C GLU A 2 -12.08 -14.58 17.99
N GLN A 3 -13.02 -13.99 17.24
CA GLN A 3 -13.24 -14.30 15.83
C GLN A 3 -12.96 -13.06 14.98
N PHE A 4 -11.89 -13.13 14.18
CA PHE A 4 -11.47 -12.10 13.23
C PHE A 4 -11.31 -12.73 11.84
N TYR A 5 -11.85 -12.06 10.82
CA TYR A 5 -11.85 -12.56 9.44
C TYR A 5 -11.34 -11.48 8.48
N ALA A 6 -10.64 -11.93 7.43
CA ALA A 6 -10.16 -11.11 6.33
C ALA A 6 -10.46 -11.80 4.99
N GLN A 7 -10.16 -11.13 3.88
CA GLN A 7 -10.23 -11.78 2.58
C GLN A 7 -9.02 -12.72 2.39
N PRO A 8 -9.11 -13.76 1.54
CA PRO A 8 -8.05 -14.77 1.43
C PRO A 8 -6.78 -14.27 0.72
N MET A 9 -6.79 -13.04 0.17
CA MET A 9 -5.68 -12.48 -0.60
C MET A 9 -5.37 -11.04 -0.16
N CYS A 10 -4.16 -10.58 -0.48
CA CYS A 10 -3.66 -9.29 -0.01
C CYS A 10 -4.40 -8.07 -0.60
N THR A 11 -4.53 -7.93 -1.93
CA THR A 11 -5.29 -6.80 -2.52
C THR A 11 -6.73 -6.73 -1.98
N PRO A 12 -7.54 -7.81 -2.00
CA PRO A 12 -8.91 -7.74 -1.46
C PRO A 12 -8.94 -7.35 0.02
N THR A 13 -8.06 -7.91 0.85
CA THR A 13 -8.01 -7.55 2.29
C THR A 13 -7.64 -6.09 2.51
N ARG A 14 -6.65 -5.58 1.77
CA ARG A 14 -6.22 -4.19 1.88
C ARG A 14 -7.28 -3.22 1.38
N ALA A 15 -8.00 -3.58 0.31
CA ALA A 15 -9.11 -2.78 -0.19
C ALA A 15 -10.24 -2.72 0.86
N ALA A 16 -10.58 -3.86 1.47
CA ALA A 16 -11.55 -3.92 2.55
C ALA A 16 -11.12 -3.08 3.76
N LEU A 17 -9.85 -3.16 4.16
CA LEU A 17 -9.30 -2.39 5.27
C LEU A 17 -9.36 -0.87 5.01
N MET A 18 -8.95 -0.43 3.81
CA MET A 18 -8.88 1.00 3.49
C MET A 18 -10.26 1.62 3.28
N THR A 19 -11.22 0.86 2.74
CA THR A 19 -12.55 1.38 2.37
C THR A 19 -13.63 1.08 3.40
N GLY A 20 -13.42 0.10 4.28
CA GLY A 20 -14.48 -0.46 5.13
C GLY A 20 -15.56 -1.21 4.35
N ARG A 21 -15.33 -1.57 3.08
CA ARG A 21 -16.34 -2.12 2.17
C ARG A 21 -15.85 -3.39 1.48
N TYR A 22 -16.79 -4.24 1.06
CA TYR A 22 -16.45 -5.47 0.35
C TYR A 22 -15.75 -5.17 -0.99
N PRO A 23 -14.62 -5.85 -1.29
CA PRO A 23 -13.84 -5.59 -2.52
C PRO A 23 -14.60 -5.86 -3.82
N LEU A 24 -15.68 -6.66 -3.77
CA LEU A 24 -16.59 -6.90 -4.89
C LEU A 24 -17.11 -5.61 -5.52
N ARG A 25 -17.27 -4.54 -4.74
CA ARG A 25 -17.72 -3.22 -5.23
C ARG A 25 -16.73 -2.57 -6.20
N TYR A 26 -15.47 -2.99 -6.17
CA TYR A 26 -14.38 -2.38 -6.94
C TYR A 26 -13.76 -3.35 -7.95
N GLY A 27 -14.34 -4.54 -8.16
CA GLY A 27 -13.73 -5.56 -9.01
C GLY A 27 -12.47 -6.21 -8.42
N LEU A 28 -12.23 -6.05 -7.12
CA LEU A 28 -11.03 -6.52 -6.42
C LEU A 28 -11.29 -7.79 -5.59
N GLN A 29 -12.25 -8.63 -5.97
CA GLN A 29 -12.66 -9.82 -5.20
C GLN A 29 -11.95 -11.13 -5.59
N MET A 30 -11.50 -11.28 -6.85
CA MET A 30 -11.05 -12.58 -7.37
C MET A 30 -9.56 -12.86 -7.16
N GLY A 31 -8.74 -11.83 -7.00
CA GLY A 31 -7.29 -11.98 -6.99
C GLY A 31 -6.57 -10.71 -6.59
N VAL A 32 -5.27 -10.68 -6.86
CA VAL A 32 -4.41 -9.53 -6.56
C VAL A 32 -4.20 -8.67 -7.79
N ILE A 33 -3.85 -7.40 -7.60
CA ILE A 33 -3.32 -6.58 -8.69
C ILE A 33 -1.94 -7.16 -9.05
N PRO A 34 -1.73 -7.70 -10.26
CA PRO A 34 -0.43 -8.23 -10.67
C PRO A 34 0.56 -7.10 -10.93
N SER A 35 1.86 -7.39 -10.92
CA SER A 35 2.91 -6.38 -11.17
C SER A 35 2.80 -5.70 -12.54
N GLY A 36 2.22 -6.37 -13.54
CA GLY A 36 1.88 -5.77 -14.85
C GLY A 36 0.49 -5.11 -14.93
N GLY A 37 -0.26 -5.08 -13.83
CA GLY A 37 -1.64 -4.58 -13.79
C GLY A 37 -1.72 -3.07 -13.93
N GLY A 38 -2.58 -2.58 -14.83
CA GLY A 38 -2.80 -1.15 -15.10
C GLY A 38 -3.89 -0.48 -14.25
N TYR A 39 -4.43 -1.19 -13.25
CA TYR A 39 -5.57 -0.76 -12.44
C TYR A 39 -5.22 -0.69 -10.95
N GLY A 40 -6.07 -0.01 -10.19
CA GLY A 40 -5.93 0.15 -8.75
C GLY A 40 -7.30 0.26 -8.08
N LEU A 41 -7.30 0.48 -6.76
CA LEU A 41 -8.52 0.83 -6.04
C LEU A 41 -9.09 2.13 -6.62
N ALA A 42 -10.41 2.13 -6.86
CA ALA A 42 -11.15 3.28 -7.39
C ALA A 42 -10.77 4.58 -6.66
N THR A 43 -10.44 5.64 -7.40
CA THR A 43 -9.87 6.89 -6.87
C THR A 43 -10.92 7.88 -6.37
N ASP A 44 -12.17 7.67 -6.74
CA ASP A 44 -13.36 8.36 -6.23
C ASP A 44 -13.84 7.79 -4.88
N GLU A 45 -13.29 6.65 -4.44
CA GLU A 45 -13.55 6.10 -3.11
C GLU A 45 -12.77 6.85 -2.03
N TYR A 46 -13.51 7.37 -1.05
CA TYR A 46 -12.96 8.01 0.15
C TYR A 46 -12.52 6.95 1.16
N ILE A 47 -11.22 6.93 1.49
CA ILE A 47 -10.61 5.86 2.28
C ILE A 47 -10.10 6.33 3.64
N LEU A 48 -9.89 5.37 4.54
CA LEU A 48 -9.45 5.54 5.93
C LEU A 48 -8.37 6.62 6.15
N PRO A 49 -7.23 6.64 5.44
CA PRO A 49 -6.23 7.69 5.64
C PRO A 49 -6.74 9.10 5.33
N GLN A 50 -7.63 9.27 4.35
CA GLN A 50 -8.24 10.58 4.06
C GLN A 50 -9.18 10.99 5.20
N MET A 51 -9.99 10.06 5.72
CA MET A 51 -10.85 10.27 6.88
C MET A 51 -10.04 10.71 8.12
N LEU A 52 -8.94 10.02 8.39
CA LEU A 52 -8.07 10.35 9.52
C LEU A 52 -7.42 11.73 9.34
N LYS A 53 -6.98 12.05 8.12
CA LYS A 53 -6.40 13.34 7.80
C LYS A 53 -7.39 14.50 8.00
N ASP A 54 -8.64 14.34 7.56
CA ASP A 54 -9.69 15.33 7.77
C ASP A 54 -10.03 15.51 9.26
N ALA A 55 -9.84 14.46 10.07
CA ALA A 55 -9.94 14.53 11.53
C ALA A 55 -8.69 15.12 12.23
N GLY A 56 -7.70 15.60 11.48
CA GLY A 56 -6.51 16.26 12.01
C GLY A 56 -5.34 15.34 12.34
N TYR A 57 -5.39 14.06 11.96
CA TYR A 57 -4.27 13.14 12.15
C TYR A 57 -3.16 13.37 11.11
N LYS A 58 -1.91 13.23 11.55
CA LYS A 58 -0.79 12.98 10.65
C LYS A 58 -0.82 11.52 10.23
N THR A 59 -0.74 11.27 8.93
CA THR A 59 -0.93 9.93 8.36
C THR A 59 0.36 9.45 7.68
N ALA A 60 0.78 8.24 8.00
CA ALA A 60 1.98 7.65 7.45
C ALA A 60 1.71 6.21 7.04
N MET A 61 2.31 5.79 5.94
CA MET A 61 2.31 4.39 5.52
C MET A 61 3.74 3.88 5.38
N VAL A 62 4.04 2.80 6.08
CA VAL A 62 5.31 2.07 5.99
C VAL A 62 5.02 0.64 5.57
N GLY A 63 5.65 0.18 4.49
CA GLY A 63 5.49 -1.19 3.98
C GLY A 63 4.84 -1.30 2.61
N LYS A 64 4.22 -2.46 2.38
CA LYS A 64 3.56 -2.84 1.13
C LYS A 64 2.21 -2.15 0.95
N TRP A 65 1.98 -1.51 -0.20
CA TRP A 65 0.70 -0.88 -0.57
C TRP A 65 -0.27 -1.84 -1.25
N HIS A 66 0.04 -2.29 -2.47
CA HIS A 66 -0.69 -3.30 -3.25
C HIS A 66 -2.17 -2.98 -3.57
N LEU A 67 -2.49 -1.69 -3.73
CA LEU A 67 -3.79 -1.19 -4.18
C LEU A 67 -3.71 -0.35 -5.47
N GLY A 68 -2.63 -0.53 -6.23
CA GLY A 68 -2.42 0.10 -7.53
C GLY A 68 -1.09 0.85 -7.58
N HIS A 69 -0.33 0.61 -8.65
CA HIS A 69 1.04 1.11 -8.84
C HIS A 69 1.24 1.76 -10.21
N ALA A 70 0.43 1.41 -11.21
CA ALA A 70 0.61 1.85 -12.60
C ALA A 70 0.49 3.37 -12.83
N LYS A 71 -0.21 4.09 -11.93
CA LYS A 71 -0.40 5.55 -12.00
C LYS A 71 -0.28 6.17 -10.62
N ALA A 72 0.27 7.38 -10.56
CA ALA A 72 0.49 8.11 -9.32
C ALA A 72 -0.82 8.37 -8.53
N GLU A 73 -1.96 8.49 -9.21
CA GLU A 73 -3.29 8.62 -8.57
C GLU A 73 -3.63 7.44 -7.64
N TYR A 74 -3.07 6.26 -7.87
CA TYR A 74 -3.25 5.10 -7.00
C TYR A 74 -2.28 5.04 -5.83
N TRP A 75 -1.23 5.86 -5.80
CA TRP A 75 -0.15 5.74 -4.83
C TRP A 75 -0.55 6.26 -3.44
N PRO A 76 0.05 5.78 -2.34
CA PRO A 76 -0.37 6.10 -0.97
C PRO A 76 -0.50 7.60 -0.68
N ARG A 77 0.40 8.44 -1.21
CA ARG A 77 0.35 9.89 -0.97
C ARG A 77 -0.83 10.59 -1.64
N GLN A 78 -1.25 10.11 -2.79
CA GLN A 78 -2.45 10.57 -3.49
C GLN A 78 -3.72 10.02 -2.85
N ARG A 79 -3.58 9.03 -1.97
CA ARG A 79 -4.68 8.33 -1.31
C ARG A 79 -4.83 8.69 0.17
N GLY A 80 -4.24 9.80 0.61
CA GLY A 80 -4.48 10.36 1.94
C GLY A 80 -3.33 10.28 2.93
N PHE A 81 -2.25 9.55 2.62
CA PHE A 81 -1.07 9.50 3.48
C PHE A 81 -0.15 10.71 3.30
N ASP A 82 0.24 11.38 4.39
CA ASP A 82 1.20 12.48 4.35
C ASP A 82 2.60 11.99 3.95
N SER A 83 2.99 10.82 4.46
CA SER A 83 4.25 10.14 4.13
C SER A 83 4.06 8.68 3.72
N PHE A 84 4.96 8.22 2.84
CA PHE A 84 5.03 6.83 2.41
C PHE A 84 6.48 6.35 2.32
N TYR A 85 6.72 5.13 2.81
CA TYR A 85 7.97 4.41 2.63
C TYR A 85 7.70 2.93 2.38
N GLY A 86 8.18 2.41 1.24
CA GLY A 86 8.10 0.98 0.91
C GLY A 86 7.73 0.71 -0.53
N ALA A 87 7.03 -0.41 -0.74
CA ALA A 87 6.72 -0.98 -2.04
C ALA A 87 5.25 -0.75 -2.46
N LEU A 88 5.04 -0.51 -3.74
CA LEU A 88 3.72 -0.31 -4.33
C LEU A 88 3.08 -1.63 -4.79
N VAL A 89 3.89 -2.57 -5.29
CA VAL A 89 3.44 -3.85 -5.85
C VAL A 89 3.22 -4.93 -4.79
N GLY A 90 2.83 -6.12 -5.25
CA GLY A 90 2.44 -7.24 -4.42
C GLY A 90 3.57 -8.03 -3.77
N GLU A 91 4.73 -8.00 -4.37
CA GLU A 91 5.85 -8.85 -3.99
C GLU A 91 7.15 -8.14 -4.35
N ILE A 92 8.15 -8.30 -3.50
CA ILE A 92 9.47 -7.72 -3.70
C ILE A 92 10.51 -8.72 -3.19
N ASP A 93 11.70 -8.68 -3.78
CA ASP A 93 12.89 -9.28 -3.21
C ASP A 93 13.30 -8.51 -1.94
N HIS A 94 13.49 -9.23 -0.84
CA HIS A 94 13.76 -8.68 0.48
C HIS A 94 15.04 -7.85 0.61
N PHE A 95 16.00 -7.98 -0.33
CA PHE A 95 17.27 -7.25 -0.31
C PHE A 95 17.46 -6.34 -1.50
N LYS A 96 16.94 -6.74 -2.67
CA LYS A 96 17.04 -5.96 -3.90
C LYS A 96 15.95 -4.90 -4.02
N HIS A 97 14.86 -5.04 -3.24
CA HIS A 97 13.68 -4.19 -3.29
C HIS A 97 13.11 -4.06 -4.72
N ALA A 98 13.04 -5.20 -5.41
CA ALA A 98 12.64 -5.29 -6.80
C ALA A 98 11.70 -6.47 -7.02
N SER A 99 10.80 -6.34 -7.98
CA SER A 99 9.84 -7.36 -8.41
C SER A 99 10.04 -7.64 -9.89
N HIS A 100 10.21 -8.89 -10.29
CA HIS A 100 10.50 -9.29 -11.67
C HIS A 100 11.63 -8.48 -12.36
N GLY A 101 12.66 -8.10 -11.60
CA GLY A 101 13.79 -7.30 -12.11
C GLY A 101 13.54 -5.79 -12.20
N VAL A 102 12.35 -5.31 -11.84
CA VAL A 102 12.00 -3.89 -11.77
C VAL A 102 12.01 -3.43 -10.32
N MET A 103 12.74 -2.36 -10.02
CA MET A 103 12.80 -1.79 -8.67
C MET A 103 11.43 -1.23 -8.25
N ASP A 104 10.99 -1.56 -7.04
CA ASP A 104 9.72 -1.09 -6.48
C ASP A 104 9.90 -0.71 -5.01
N TRP A 105 10.62 0.41 -4.81
CA TRP A 105 10.93 0.93 -3.49
C TRP A 105 10.94 2.45 -3.51
N TYR A 106 10.17 3.06 -2.61
CA TYR A 106 9.90 4.48 -2.66
C TYR A 106 9.94 5.11 -1.29
N ARG A 107 10.41 6.36 -1.25
CA ARG A 107 10.10 7.31 -0.19
C ARG A 107 9.40 8.51 -0.79
N ASN A 108 8.18 8.76 -0.33
CA ASN A 108 7.38 9.93 -0.71
C ASN A 108 7.29 10.18 -2.22
N ASN A 109 6.84 9.18 -2.98
CA ASN A 109 6.71 9.19 -4.45
C ASN A 109 8.03 9.27 -5.22
N LYS A 110 9.17 9.20 -4.54
CA LYS A 110 10.49 9.15 -5.18
C LYS A 110 11.04 7.74 -5.06
N PRO A 111 11.49 7.13 -6.17
CA PRO A 111 12.22 5.88 -6.11
C PRO A 111 13.43 6.02 -5.19
N LEU A 112 13.70 5.00 -4.39
CA LEU A 112 14.78 4.98 -3.42
C LEU A 112 15.58 3.70 -3.59
N LYS A 113 16.87 3.83 -3.83
CA LYS A 113 17.81 2.70 -3.82
C LYS A 113 18.58 2.72 -2.52
N GLU A 114 18.34 1.72 -1.68
CA GLU A 114 19.08 1.51 -0.44
C GLU A 114 19.33 0.03 -0.20
N PRO A 115 20.47 -0.33 0.41
CA PRO A 115 20.73 -1.69 0.84
C PRO A 115 20.00 -1.97 2.16
N GLY A 116 19.67 -3.24 2.38
CA GLY A 116 19.12 -3.70 3.66
C GLY A 116 18.13 -4.81 3.47
N TYR A 117 17.73 -5.42 4.59
CA TYR A 117 16.60 -6.34 4.63
C TYR A 117 15.33 -5.53 4.86
N ASP A 118 14.36 -5.65 3.97
CA ASP A 118 13.13 -4.85 3.94
C ASP A 118 12.40 -4.75 5.29
N ASN A 119 12.28 -5.85 6.04
CA ASN A 119 11.61 -5.86 7.34
C ASN A 119 12.34 -5.00 8.39
N THR A 120 13.68 -5.01 8.39
CA THR A 120 14.49 -4.16 9.27
C THR A 120 14.34 -2.68 8.88
N LEU A 121 14.30 -2.41 7.58
CA LEU A 121 14.10 -1.06 7.05
C LEU A 121 12.71 -0.52 7.40
N PHE A 122 11.66 -1.34 7.24
CA PHE A 122 10.29 -0.98 7.66
C PHE A 122 10.20 -0.67 9.15
N GLY A 123 10.78 -1.52 10.01
CA GLY A 123 10.79 -1.28 11.46
C GLY A 123 11.52 0.03 11.81
N THR A 124 12.66 0.27 11.16
CA THR A 124 13.46 1.49 11.36
C THR A 124 12.72 2.74 10.88
N GLU A 125 12.02 2.69 9.75
CA GLU A 125 11.24 3.83 9.27
C GLU A 125 10.01 4.09 10.15
N ALA A 126 9.29 3.04 10.56
CA ALA A 126 8.14 3.18 11.44
C ALA A 126 8.51 3.87 12.76
N ALA A 127 9.69 3.55 13.32
CA ALA A 127 10.20 4.20 14.53
C ALA A 127 10.49 5.70 14.36
N LYS A 128 10.71 6.21 13.14
CA LYS A 128 10.92 7.64 12.88
C LYS A 128 9.62 8.45 12.77
N VAL A 129 8.49 7.76 12.62
CA VAL A 129 7.17 8.37 12.41
C VAL A 129 6.49 8.71 13.75
N ILE A 130 6.88 8.02 14.82
CA ILE A 130 6.38 8.17 16.20
C ILE A 130 7.28 9.17 16.94
#